data_AF-A5BDZ7-F1
#
_entry.id   AF-A5BDZ7-F1
#
_cell.length_a   1.000
_cell.length_b   1.000
_cell.length_c   1.000
_cell.angle_alpha   90.00
_cell.angle_beta   90.00
_cell.angle_gamma   90.00
#
_symmetry.space_group_name_H-M   'P 1'
#
loop_
_entity.id
_entity.type
_entity.pdbx_description
1 polymer ?
#
loop_
_entity_poly.entity_id
_entity_poly.type
_entity_poly.pdbx_seq_one_letter_code
_entity_poly.pdbx_strand_id
1 'polypeptide(L)'
;MKAGHMCVVPRFFVASAIADGEGMECFSITTSTQAVFGELTGKTSVLGALSPQVIQAALNVAPEFKQLFMSKTKNSTILIPPKN
;
A
#
# COMPACT_ATOMS: atom_id res chain seq x y z
N MET A 1 4.48 -6.25 -14.92
CA MET A 1 5.52 -5.60 -15.76
C MET A 1 6.48 -6.70 -16.21
N LYS A 2 7.05 -6.62 -17.42
CA LYS A 2 8.07 -7.59 -17.89
C LYS A 2 9.44 -6.92 -17.93
N ALA A 3 10.50 -7.72 -17.97
CA ALA A 3 11.85 -7.22 -18.17
C ALA A 3 11.91 -6.32 -19.43
N GLY A 4 12.55 -5.16 -19.30
CA GLY A 4 12.64 -4.15 -20.36
C GLY A 4 11.47 -3.16 -20.44
N HIS A 5 10.39 -3.35 -19.68
CA HIS A 5 9.31 -2.36 -19.61
C HIS A 5 9.62 -1.24 -18.61
N MET A 6 9.18 -0.02 -18.93
CA MET A 6 9.23 1.13 -18.05
C MET A 6 7.81 1.62 -17.77
N CYS A 7 7.54 1.98 -16.51
CA CYS A 7 6.28 2.61 -16.09
C CYS A 7 6.59 3.92 -15.38
N VAL A 8 5.86 4.98 -15.71
CA VAL A 8 5.97 6.27 -15.04
C VAL A 8 4.80 6.41 -14.08
N VAL A 9 5.10 6.65 -12.81
CA VAL A 9 4.11 6.96 -11.78
C VAL A 9 4.21 8.46 -11.46
N PRO A 10 3.25 9.29 -11.90
CA PRO A 10 3.26 10.71 -11.60
C PRO A 10 3.17 10.97 -10.09
N ARG A 11 3.61 12.16 -9.67
CA ARG A 11 3.54 12.57 -8.26
C ARG A 11 2.10 12.48 -7.74
N PHE A 12 1.94 11.93 -6.54
CA PHE A 12 0.66 11.69 -5.84
C PHE A 12 -0.24 10.59 -6.42
N PHE A 13 0.20 9.87 -7.46
CA PHE A 13 -0.51 8.67 -7.90
C PHE A 13 -0.23 7.52 -6.94
N VAL A 14 -1.25 6.71 -6.69
CA VAL A 14 -1.14 5.49 -5.88
C VAL A 14 -0.69 4.36 -6.80
N ALA A 15 0.33 3.61 -6.38
CA ALA A 15 0.82 2.44 -7.09
C ALA A 15 0.91 1.24 -6.15
N SER A 16 0.64 0.05 -6.69
CA SER A 16 0.92 -1.23 -6.06
C SER A 16 1.51 -2.18 -7.11
N ALA A 17 2.28 -3.15 -6.65
CA ALA A 17 2.86 -4.16 -7.53
C ALA A 17 2.72 -5.53 -6.87
N ILE A 18 2.38 -6.52 -7.69
CA ILE A 18 2.22 -7.92 -7.28
C ILE A 18 3.13 -8.73 -8.19
N ALA A 19 4.08 -9.44 -7.59
CA ALA A 19 4.95 -10.36 -8.30
C ALA A 19 4.14 -11.58 -8.78
N ASP A 20 4.49 -12.12 -9.95
CA ASP A 20 3.95 -13.40 -10.40
C ASP A 20 4.77 -14.57 -9.82
N GLY A 21 4.55 -15.79 -10.33
CA GLY A 21 5.24 -16.99 -9.86
C GLY A 21 6.76 -17.01 -10.09
N GLU A 22 7.28 -16.18 -11.00
CA GLU A 22 8.71 -16.04 -11.27
C GLU A 22 9.36 -14.94 -10.41
N GLY A 23 8.55 -14.18 -9.66
CA GLY A 23 9.00 -13.04 -8.88
C GLY A 23 8.94 -11.73 -9.66
N MET A 24 9.50 -10.67 -9.10
CA MET A 24 9.60 -9.38 -9.78
C MET A 24 10.81 -8.62 -9.25
N GLU A 25 11.67 -8.18 -10.17
CA GLU A 25 12.77 -7.27 -9.89
C GLU A 25 12.56 -5.95 -10.64
N CYS A 26 12.71 -4.84 -9.94
CA CYS A 26 12.58 -3.51 -10.51
C CYS A 26 13.48 -2.51 -9.76
N PHE A 27 13.97 -1.50 -10.49
CA PHE A 27 14.56 -0.31 -9.89
C PHE A 27 13.65 0.89 -10.17
N SER A 28 13.68 1.87 -9.27
CA SER A 28 12.94 3.12 -9.43
C SER A 28 13.90 4.30 -9.39
N ILE A 29 13.64 5.29 -10.24
CA ILE A 29 14.32 6.58 -10.23
C ILE A 29 13.27 7.61 -9.87
N THR A 30 13.58 8.46 -8.88
CA THR A 30 12.70 9.56 -8.49
C THR A 30 13.30 10.88 -8.95
N THR A 31 12.46 11.87 -9.20
CA THR A 31 12.88 13.21 -9.61
C THR A 31 13.21 14.13 -8.42
N SER A 32 13.35 13.58 -7.21
CA SER A 32 13.65 14.33 -5.98
C SER A 32 14.89 13.74 -5.31
N THR A 33 15.77 14.60 -4.80
CA THR A 33 16.93 14.18 -3.99
C THR A 33 16.53 13.64 -2.62
N GLN A 34 15.32 13.98 -2.15
CA GLN A 34 14.74 13.50 -0.89
C GLN A 34 13.33 12.98 -1.18
N ALA A 35 13.25 11.77 -1.72
CA ALA A 35 11.96 11.12 -1.96
C ALA A 35 11.36 10.61 -0.65
N VAL A 36 10.12 11.01 -0.38
CA VAL A 36 9.31 10.49 0.74
C VAL A 36 8.06 9.86 0.15
N PHE A 37 7.77 8.64 0.59
CA PHE A 37 6.61 7.88 0.15
C PHE A 37 5.59 7.76 1.28
N GLY A 38 4.31 7.96 0.95
CA GLY A 38 3.20 7.69 1.86
C GLY A 38 2.72 6.26 1.66
N GLU A 39 2.73 5.47 2.73
CA GLU A 39 2.18 4.11 2.72
C GLU A 39 0.68 4.15 2.98
N LEU A 40 -0.11 3.52 2.10
CA LEU A 40 -1.56 3.45 2.29
C LEU A 40 -1.94 2.39 3.35
N THR A 41 -1.20 1.29 3.41
CA THR A 41 -1.35 0.22 4.41
C THR A 41 -0.01 -0.10 5.06
N GLY A 42 -0.02 -0.70 6.25
CA GLY A 42 1.19 -1.01 7.00
C GLY A 42 1.28 -0.30 8.34
N LYS A 43 2.35 -0.59 9.09
CA LYS A 43 2.58 -0.06 10.45
C LYS A 43 2.59 1.48 10.50
N THR A 44 3.17 2.12 9.50
CA THR A 44 3.34 3.59 9.37
C THR A 44 2.33 4.23 8.41
N SER A 45 1.24 3.51 8.11
CA SER A 45 0.34 3.90 7.03
C SER A 45 -0.66 5.00 7.37
N VAL A 46 -1.08 5.69 6.32
CA VAL A 46 -2.14 6.71 6.39
C VAL A 46 -3.44 6.11 6.93
N LEU A 47 -3.86 4.93 6.43
CA LEU A 47 -5.10 4.30 6.91
C LEU A 47 -4.98 3.79 8.35
N GLY A 48 -3.78 3.37 8.78
CA GLY A 48 -3.51 2.99 10.17
C GLY A 48 -3.51 4.18 11.14
N ALA A 49 -3.20 5.39 10.65
CA ALA A 49 -3.18 6.62 11.42
C ALA A 49 -4.55 7.30 11.56
N LEU A 50 -5.50 7.00 10.68
CA LEU A 50 -6.86 7.53 10.75
C LEU A 50 -7.62 6.99 11.95
N SER A 51 -8.54 7.82 12.47
CA SER A 51 -9.41 7.37 13.55
C SER A 51 -10.35 6.27 13.05
N PRO A 52 -10.71 5.31 13.91
CA PRO A 52 -11.58 4.23 13.50
C PRO A 52 -12.97 4.71 13.03
N GLN A 53 -13.46 5.85 13.51
CA GLN A 53 -14.72 6.48 13.10
C GLN A 53 -14.61 7.09 11.70
N VAL A 54 -13.47 7.71 11.37
CA VAL A 54 -13.21 8.28 10.03
C VAL A 54 -13.19 7.18 8.99
N ILE A 55 -12.49 6.06 9.25
CA ILE A 55 -12.47 4.90 8.35
C ILE A 55 -13.88 4.36 8.12
N GLN A 56 -14.66 4.22 9.19
CA GLN A 56 -16.01 3.67 9.12
C GLN A 56 -16.94 4.55 8.26
N ALA A 57 -16.91 5.86 8.48
CA ALA A 57 -17.73 6.82 7.74
C ALA A 57 -17.27 6.94 6.27
N ALA A 58 -15.95 7.04 6.03
CA ALA A 58 -15.39 7.23 4.69
C ALA A 58 -15.60 6.01 3.79
N LEU A 59 -15.48 4.80 4.34
CA LEU A 59 -15.67 3.55 3.59
C LEU A 59 -17.12 3.05 3.63
N ASN A 60 -17.99 3.67 4.42
CA ASN A 60 -19.37 3.25 4.64
C ASN A 60 -19.49 1.75 5.02
N VAL A 61 -18.77 1.35 6.06
CA VAL A 61 -18.67 -0.05 6.49
C VAL A 61 -19.28 -0.28 7.87
N ALA A 62 -19.70 -1.51 8.13
CA ALA A 62 -20.20 -1.90 9.43
C ALA A 62 -19.07 -1.99 10.49
N PRO A 63 -19.38 -1.84 11.79
CA PRO A 63 -18.37 -1.84 12.86
C PRO A 63 -17.50 -3.11 12.92
N GLU A 64 -18.04 -4.26 12.55
CA GLU A 64 -17.34 -5.54 12.50
C GLU A 64 -16.26 -5.56 11.39
N PHE A 65 -16.58 -5.03 10.22
CA PHE A 65 -15.64 -4.93 9.10
C PHE A 65 -14.49 -3.98 9.46
N LYS A 66 -14.79 -2.89 10.16
CA LYS A 66 -13.79 -1.94 10.66
C LYS A 66 -12.75 -2.61 11.56
N GLN A 67 -13.14 -3.49 12.48
CA GLN A 67 -12.17 -4.19 13.34
C GLN A 67 -11.23 -5.08 12.52
N LEU A 68 -11.78 -5.84 11.58
CA LEU A 68 -11.01 -6.66 10.66
C LEU A 68 -10.05 -5.80 9.84
N PHE A 69 -10.54 -4.71 9.24
CA PHE A 69 -9.76 -3.79 8.43
C PHE A 69 -8.58 -3.20 9.19
N MET A 70 -8.80 -2.69 10.40
CA MET A 70 -7.73 -2.10 11.22
C MET A 70 -6.70 -3.14 11.65
N SER A 71 -7.13 -4.37 11.98
CA SER A 71 -6.21 -5.45 12.35
C SER A 71 -5.29 -5.84 11.20
N LYS A 72 -5.83 -5.95 9.98
CA LYS A 72 -5.06 -6.31 8.78
C LYS A 72 -4.15 -5.18 8.33
N THR A 73 -4.60 -3.93 8.46
CA THR A 73 -3.81 -2.75 8.08
C THR A 73 -2.58 -2.57 8.98
N LYS A 74 -2.75 -2.64 10.31
CA LYS A 74 -1.65 -2.42 11.28
C LYS A 74 -0.61 -3.53 11.28
N ASN A 75 -1.03 -4.76 11.01
CA ASN A 75 -0.13 -5.92 11.01
C ASN A 75 0.54 -6.15 9.65
N SER A 76 0.19 -5.36 8.63
CA SER A 76 0.80 -5.49 7.31
C SER A 76 2.17 -4.80 7.22
N THR A 77 3.01 -5.34 6.36
CA THR A 77 4.28 -4.76 5.93
C THR A 77 4.11 -4.19 4.53
N ILE A 78 5.04 -3.33 4.09
CA ILE A 78 5.05 -2.78 2.72
C ILE A 78 5.13 -3.92 1.68
N LEU A 79 5.93 -4.94 1.99
CA LEU A 79 6.02 -6.16 1.22
C LEU A 79 5.15 -7.24 1.88
N ILE A 80 4.05 -7.61 1.23
CA ILE A 80 3.11 -8.60 1.74
C ILE A 80 3.46 -9.96 1.11
N PRO A 81 3.87 -10.97 1.90
CA PRO A 81 4.16 -12.29 1.36
C PRO A 81 2.86 -12.97 0.88
N PRO A 82 2.95 -13.89 -0.10
CA PRO A 82 1.82 -14.71 -0.49
C PRO A 82 1.31 -15.53 0.70
N LYS A 83 0.01 -15.82 0.72
CA LYS A 83 -0.58 -16.73 1.70
C LYS A 83 -0.33 -18.17 1.23
N ASN A 84 0.19 -19.01 2.12
CA ASN A 84 0.28 -20.46 1.93
C ASN A 84 -1.10 -21.09 1.72
#